data_AF-A0A7U9WZF8-F1
#
_entry.id   AF-A0A7U9WZF8-F1
#
_cell.length_a   1.000
_cell.length_b   1.000
_cell.length_c   1.000
_cell.angle_alpha   90.00
_cell.angle_beta   90.00
_cell.angle_gamma   90.00
#
_symmetry.space_group_name_H-M   'P 1'
#
loop_
_entity.id
_entity.type
_entity.pdbx_description
1 polymer ?
#
loop_
_entity_poly.entity_id
_entity_poly.type
_entity_poly.pdbx_seq_one_letter_code
_entity_poly.pdbx_strand_id
1 'polypeptide(L)'
;MKRWLSILITVFCCMLFVLPVQADIIWEPDDYFYNQHASSCTYVNRMFTTNGPDGIVIVYKNPESPQKVTQLKNGIKTYISYTYSDADGIIWGIYEDSDKIGWLPMDYMELVYDSISFHEDYADEIVTESGELKNQYKNKEIYLWKYPGSEEFNIIKVEDFMPSYNSVYLDEENRCWGNINYYFGFRDVWICIDQPTDDFNTLYPSGSPQKNTMQKDNDIKSESTSTAKRIVPKQNTAMVILTVILVLAVMLTTAGLLLKFKRNE
;
A
#
# COMPACT_ATOMS: atom_id res chain seq x y z
N MET A 1 43.46 28.04 11.99
CA MET A 1 43.65 26.94 11.01
C MET A 1 43.07 25.61 11.46
N LYS A 2 43.42 25.04 12.63
CA LYS A 2 42.90 23.72 13.09
C LYS A 2 41.36 23.61 13.22
N ARG A 3 40.67 24.66 13.69
CA ARG A 3 39.20 24.65 13.85
C ARG A 3 38.43 24.65 12.53
N TRP A 4 38.96 25.29 11.49
CA TRP A 4 38.33 25.39 10.18
C TRP A 4 38.54 24.09 9.38
N LEU A 5 39.70 23.44 9.58
CA LEU A 5 39.98 22.13 9.01
C LEU A 5 39.05 21.04 9.58
N SER A 6 38.76 21.07 10.89
CA SER A 6 37.78 20.15 11.50
C SER A 6 36.37 20.34 10.94
N ILE A 7 35.89 21.57 10.77
CA ILE A 7 34.55 21.83 10.22
C ILE A 7 34.46 21.35 8.76
N LEU A 8 35.52 21.58 7.96
CA LEU A 8 35.56 21.12 6.57
C LEU A 8 35.54 19.59 6.47
N ILE A 9 36.27 18.90 7.36
CA ILE A 9 36.30 17.43 7.43
C ILE A 9 34.93 16.89 7.87
N THR A 10 34.26 17.52 8.84
CA THR A 10 32.91 17.10 9.26
C THR A 10 31.89 17.27 8.13
N VAL A 11 31.91 18.39 7.40
CA VAL A 11 31.03 18.62 6.25
C VAL A 11 31.33 17.63 5.11
N PHE A 12 32.61 17.34 4.85
CA PHE A 12 33.03 16.36 3.85
C PHE A 12 32.63 14.93 4.25
N CYS A 13 32.75 14.55 5.53
CA CYS A 13 32.25 13.28 6.05
C CYS A 13 30.73 13.18 5.96
N CYS A 14 29.98 14.25 6.22
CA CYS A 14 28.51 14.25 6.06
C CYS A 14 28.06 14.09 4.60
N MET A 15 28.83 14.57 3.62
CA MET A 15 28.54 14.34 2.20
C MET A 15 28.88 12.93 1.71
N LEU A 16 29.80 12.22 2.38
CA LEU A 16 30.20 10.85 2.02
C LEU A 16 29.19 9.77 2.44
N PHE A 17 28.19 10.10 3.26
CA PHE A 17 27.13 9.17 3.68
C PHE A 17 25.86 9.23 2.81
N VAL A 18 25.84 10.04 1.77
CA VAL A 18 24.73 10.05 0.80
C VAL A 18 25.00 8.99 -0.27
N LEU A 19 25.06 7.71 0.14
CA LEU A 19 25.01 6.63 -0.83
C LEU A 19 23.62 6.65 -1.48
N PRO A 20 23.50 6.72 -2.81
CA PRO A 20 22.22 6.51 -3.46
C PRO A 20 21.82 5.06 -3.19
N VAL A 21 20.82 4.88 -2.32
CA VAL A 21 20.11 3.60 -2.23
C VAL A 21 19.43 3.41 -3.58
N GLN A 22 19.98 2.52 -4.39
CA GLN A 22 19.31 1.99 -5.57
C GLN A 22 18.23 1.04 -5.04
N ALA A 23 17.05 1.58 -4.77
CA ALA A 23 15.88 0.75 -4.55
C ALA A 23 15.52 0.09 -5.89
N ASP A 24 15.03 -1.15 -5.84
CA ASP A 24 14.33 -1.74 -6.99
C ASP A 24 13.25 -0.75 -7.47
N ILE A 25 13.03 -0.69 -8.78
CA ILE A 25 11.96 0.13 -9.35
C ILE A 25 10.64 -0.48 -8.87
N ILE A 26 10.08 0.10 -7.81
CA ILE A 26 8.71 -0.15 -7.38
C ILE A 26 7.81 0.51 -8.42
N TRP A 27 6.74 -0.19 -8.82
CA TRP A 27 5.73 0.40 -9.69
C TRP A 27 5.18 1.69 -9.05
N GLU A 28 5.20 2.78 -9.80
CA GLU A 28 4.63 4.06 -9.40
C GLU A 28 3.39 4.37 -10.24
N PRO A 29 2.31 4.89 -9.63
CA PRO A 29 1.08 5.24 -10.35
C PRO A 29 1.30 6.37 -11.36
N ASP A 30 0.72 6.23 -12.55
CA ASP A 30 0.66 7.33 -13.53
C ASP A 30 -0.47 8.32 -13.20
N ASP A 31 -0.30 9.05 -12.09
CA ASP A 31 -1.24 10.08 -11.64
C ASP A 31 -0.54 11.41 -11.35
N TYR A 32 -1.10 12.50 -11.88
CA TYR A 32 -0.51 13.84 -11.72
C TYR A 32 -0.41 14.27 -10.25
N PHE A 33 -1.42 13.96 -9.43
CA PHE A 33 -1.38 14.32 -8.01
C PHE A 33 -0.33 13.48 -7.28
N TYR A 34 -0.28 12.17 -7.52
CA TYR A 34 0.78 11.31 -6.99
C TYR A 34 2.17 11.89 -7.33
N ASN A 35 2.45 12.18 -8.60
CA ASN A 35 3.77 12.66 -9.04
C ASN A 35 4.20 13.96 -8.35
N GLN A 36 3.26 14.86 -8.06
CA GLN A 36 3.54 16.12 -7.35
C GLN A 36 3.75 15.91 -5.83
N HIS A 37 3.19 14.84 -5.27
CA HIS A 37 3.17 14.56 -3.83
C HIS A 37 3.91 13.26 -3.46
N ALA A 38 4.68 12.66 -4.37
CA ALA A 38 5.24 11.32 -4.22
C ALA A 38 6.06 11.15 -2.93
N SER A 39 6.87 12.16 -2.58
CA SER A 39 7.66 12.19 -1.34
C SER A 39 6.84 12.20 -0.04
N SER A 40 5.55 12.55 -0.12
CA SER A 40 4.60 12.54 0.99
C SER A 40 3.66 11.32 0.95
N CYS A 41 3.78 10.47 -0.07
CA CYS A 41 3.02 9.24 -0.18
C CYS A 41 3.73 8.11 0.56
N THR A 42 2.96 7.23 1.19
CA THR A 42 3.45 6.01 1.84
C THR A 42 3.11 4.81 0.97
N TYR A 43 4.10 3.97 0.67
CA TYR A 43 3.87 2.70 -0.02
C TYR A 43 3.17 1.72 0.92
N VAL A 44 2.05 1.14 0.48
CA VAL A 44 1.28 0.17 1.26
C VAL A 44 1.16 -1.18 0.55
N ASN A 45 0.84 -1.22 -0.75
CA ASN A 45 0.79 -2.45 -1.57
C ASN A 45 -0.08 -3.57 -0.99
N ARG A 46 -1.34 -3.27 -0.64
CA ARG A 46 -2.24 -4.21 0.05
C ARG A 46 -3.63 -4.25 -0.56
N MET A 47 -4.33 -5.34 -0.30
CA MET A 47 -5.73 -5.53 -0.70
C MET A 47 -6.67 -5.05 0.41
N PHE A 48 -7.73 -4.36 0.04
CA PHE A 48 -8.76 -3.86 0.95
C PHE A 48 -10.15 -4.20 0.43
N THR A 49 -11.13 -4.27 1.30
CA THR A 49 -12.55 -4.42 0.98
C THR A 49 -13.26 -3.09 1.19
N THR A 50 -14.04 -2.65 0.21
CA THR A 50 -14.81 -1.41 0.30
C THR A 50 -15.92 -1.50 1.35
N ASN A 51 -16.00 -0.50 2.24
CA ASN A 51 -17.00 -0.41 3.29
C ASN A 51 -17.39 1.05 3.57
N GLY A 52 -17.89 1.74 2.55
CA GLY A 52 -18.30 3.15 2.65
C GLY A 52 -19.75 3.36 3.08
N PRO A 53 -20.12 4.62 3.44
CA PRO A 53 -21.49 4.97 3.78
C PRO A 53 -22.44 4.78 2.60
N ASP A 54 -23.73 4.55 2.89
CA ASP A 54 -24.79 4.25 1.93
C ASP A 54 -24.48 3.09 0.96
N GLY A 55 -23.57 2.18 1.35
CA GLY A 55 -23.20 1.01 0.56
C GLY A 55 -22.22 1.29 -0.59
N ILE A 56 -21.60 2.47 -0.63
CA ILE A 56 -20.63 2.84 -1.69
C ILE A 56 -19.41 3.61 -1.17
N VAL A 57 -18.28 3.42 -1.86
CA VAL A 57 -17.06 4.24 -1.78
C VAL A 57 -16.94 5.07 -3.05
N ILE A 58 -16.67 6.36 -2.91
CA ILE A 58 -16.48 7.27 -4.05
C ILE A 58 -14.98 7.41 -4.33
N VAL A 59 -14.60 7.23 -5.59
CA VAL A 59 -13.25 7.51 -6.07
C VAL A 59 -13.25 8.93 -6.65
N TYR A 60 -12.40 9.79 -6.10
CA TYR A 60 -12.22 11.18 -6.51
C TYR A 60 -11.03 11.33 -7.46
N LYS A 61 -10.94 12.45 -8.17
CA LYS A 61 -9.82 12.71 -9.07
C LYS A 61 -8.51 12.82 -8.30
N ASN A 62 -8.53 13.51 -7.15
CA ASN A 62 -7.43 13.58 -6.20
C ASN A 62 -7.93 14.10 -4.83
N PRO A 63 -7.11 14.04 -3.76
CA PRO A 63 -7.45 14.52 -2.42
C PRO A 63 -7.78 16.01 -2.31
N GLU A 64 -7.51 16.81 -3.34
CA GLU A 64 -7.79 18.25 -3.40
C GLU A 64 -8.92 18.62 -4.39
N SER A 65 -9.61 17.64 -4.97
CA SER A 65 -10.64 17.88 -5.98
C SER A 65 -11.91 17.05 -5.73
N PRO A 66 -13.08 17.69 -5.54
CA PRO A 66 -14.33 16.97 -5.32
C PRO A 66 -14.88 16.31 -6.59
N GLN A 67 -14.17 16.39 -7.72
CA GLN A 67 -14.53 15.71 -8.95
C GLN A 67 -14.48 14.20 -8.75
N LYS A 68 -15.59 13.52 -9.06
CA LYS A 68 -15.72 12.07 -8.95
C LYS A 68 -15.23 11.40 -10.24
N VAL A 69 -14.45 10.34 -10.09
CA VAL A 69 -14.00 9.46 -11.18
C VAL A 69 -14.97 8.28 -11.32
N THR A 70 -15.26 7.60 -10.21
CA THR A 70 -16.19 6.45 -10.19
C THR A 70 -16.74 6.17 -8.79
N GLN A 71 -17.55 5.12 -8.67
CA GLN A 71 -18.11 4.64 -7.41
C GLN A 71 -17.99 3.12 -7.33
N LEU A 72 -17.58 2.62 -6.17
CA LEU A 72 -17.45 1.20 -5.87
C LEU A 72 -18.55 0.81 -4.89
N LYS A 73 -19.23 -0.31 -5.11
CA LYS A 73 -20.14 -0.89 -4.11
C LYS A 73 -19.33 -1.46 -2.95
N ASN A 74 -19.90 -1.52 -1.76
CA ASN A 74 -19.28 -2.22 -0.62
C ASN A 74 -19.10 -3.72 -0.92
N GLY A 75 -18.10 -4.32 -0.27
CA GLY A 75 -17.73 -5.73 -0.44
C GLY A 75 -16.83 -6.01 -1.64
N ILE A 76 -16.41 -4.99 -2.39
CA ILE A 76 -15.47 -5.14 -3.51
C ILE A 76 -14.05 -5.15 -2.96
N LYS A 77 -13.26 -6.17 -3.31
CA LYS A 77 -11.82 -6.18 -3.04
C LYS A 77 -11.11 -5.24 -4.02
N THR A 78 -10.27 -4.36 -3.50
CA THR A 78 -9.57 -3.30 -4.24
C THR A 78 -8.12 -3.26 -3.77
N TYR A 79 -7.20 -3.22 -4.73
CA TYR A 79 -5.78 -3.05 -4.47
C TYR A 79 -5.44 -1.57 -4.28
N ILE A 80 -4.65 -1.26 -3.26
CA ILE A 80 -4.14 0.08 -3.00
C ILE A 80 -2.61 0.01 -2.96
N SER A 81 -1.95 0.75 -3.84
CA SER A 81 -0.48 0.78 -3.94
C SER A 81 0.14 1.78 -2.96
N TYR A 82 -0.40 3.00 -2.90
CA TYR A 82 0.09 4.09 -2.06
C TYR A 82 -1.04 4.80 -1.30
N THR A 83 -0.68 5.44 -0.20
CA THR A 83 -1.55 6.34 0.55
C THR A 83 -0.94 7.73 0.69
N TYR A 84 -1.80 8.74 0.87
CA TYR A 84 -1.45 10.15 1.09
C TYR A 84 -2.25 10.69 2.26
N SER A 85 -1.60 11.31 3.24
CA SER A 85 -2.28 12.04 4.32
C SER A 85 -2.45 13.49 3.92
N ASP A 86 -3.69 13.99 3.92
CA ASP A 86 -3.94 15.41 3.70
C ASP A 86 -3.71 16.26 4.96
N ALA A 87 -3.89 17.58 4.83
CA ALA A 87 -3.67 18.54 5.91
C ALA A 87 -4.67 18.40 7.09
N ASP A 88 -5.80 17.74 6.88
CA ASP A 88 -6.78 17.45 7.93
C ASP A 88 -6.53 16.07 8.58
N GLY A 89 -5.50 15.34 8.14
CA GLY A 89 -5.16 14.00 8.62
C GLY A 89 -5.99 12.89 7.98
N ILE A 90 -6.73 13.17 6.91
CA ILE A 90 -7.47 12.12 6.17
C ILE A 90 -6.47 11.36 5.31
N ILE A 91 -6.49 10.03 5.43
CA ILE A 91 -5.66 9.15 4.62
C ILE A 91 -6.42 8.77 3.34
N TRP A 92 -5.82 9.07 2.20
CA TRP A 92 -6.35 8.77 0.88
C TRP A 92 -5.53 7.65 0.24
N GLY A 93 -6.18 6.61 -0.26
CA GLY A 93 -5.54 5.55 -1.05
C GLY A 93 -5.70 5.80 -2.53
N ILE A 94 -4.64 5.57 -3.31
CA ILE A 94 -4.75 5.62 -4.77
C ILE A 94 -5.40 4.32 -5.29
N TYR A 95 -6.47 4.51 -6.06
CA TYR A 95 -7.20 3.48 -6.79
C TYR A 95 -6.69 3.45 -8.22
N GLU A 96 -6.25 2.28 -8.67
CA GLU A 96 -5.80 2.03 -10.04
C GLU A 96 -6.59 0.85 -10.63
N ASP A 97 -7.34 1.13 -11.69
CA ASP A 97 -7.98 0.14 -12.55
C ASP A 97 -7.60 0.46 -14.00
N SER A 98 -7.75 -0.53 -14.88
CA SER A 98 -7.28 -0.52 -16.28
C SER A 98 -7.58 0.77 -17.07
N ASP A 99 -8.66 1.48 -16.77
CA ASP A 99 -9.05 2.73 -17.41
C ASP A 99 -9.28 3.91 -16.44
N LYS A 100 -9.11 3.71 -15.13
CA LYS A 100 -9.48 4.69 -14.10
C LYS A 100 -8.44 4.77 -13.00
N ILE A 101 -7.92 5.97 -12.79
CA ILE A 101 -7.06 6.29 -11.66
C ILE A 101 -7.70 7.42 -10.85
N GLY A 102 -7.69 7.26 -9.53
CA GLY A 102 -8.21 8.27 -8.62
C GLY A 102 -7.89 7.94 -7.17
N TRP A 103 -8.52 8.64 -6.24
CA TRP A 103 -8.20 8.58 -4.82
C TRP A 103 -9.46 8.37 -3.99
N LEU A 104 -9.39 7.50 -2.99
CA LEU A 104 -10.51 7.17 -2.11
C LEU A 104 -10.10 7.31 -0.62
N PRO A 105 -11.03 7.54 0.31
CA PRO A 105 -10.72 7.62 1.73
C PRO A 105 -10.42 6.22 2.29
N MET A 106 -9.28 6.05 2.95
CA MET A 106 -8.92 4.76 3.56
C MET A 106 -9.79 4.41 4.77
N ASP A 107 -10.45 5.38 5.40
CA ASP A 107 -11.46 5.14 6.45
C ASP A 107 -12.65 4.29 5.96
N TYR A 108 -12.84 4.21 4.64
CA TYR A 108 -13.89 3.39 4.02
C TYR A 108 -13.35 2.08 3.45
N MET A 109 -12.12 1.69 3.81
CA MET A 109 -11.43 0.53 3.29
C MET A 109 -11.02 -0.38 4.44
N GLU A 110 -11.48 -1.63 4.39
CA GLU A 110 -11.16 -2.64 5.38
C GLU A 110 -10.02 -3.52 4.87
N LEU A 111 -8.92 -3.61 5.62
CA LEU A 111 -7.76 -4.38 5.20
C LEU A 111 -8.11 -5.88 5.06
N VAL A 112 -7.78 -6.47 3.91
CA VAL A 112 -7.85 -7.93 3.73
C VAL A 112 -6.62 -8.54 4.37
N TYR A 113 -6.81 -9.33 5.42
CA TYR A 113 -5.74 -9.95 6.19
C TYR A 113 -4.74 -10.69 5.27
N ASP A 114 -3.46 -10.41 5.48
CA ASP A 114 -2.34 -10.88 4.67
C ASP A 114 -1.11 -11.22 5.53
N SER A 115 0.01 -11.54 4.89
CA SER A 115 1.27 -11.88 5.56
C SER A 115 1.83 -10.75 6.44
N ILE A 116 1.58 -9.50 6.07
CA ILE A 116 2.00 -8.34 6.86
C ILE A 116 1.14 -8.27 8.13
N SER A 117 -0.18 -8.46 8.02
CA SER A 117 -1.07 -8.55 9.20
C SER A 117 -0.64 -9.69 10.12
N PHE A 118 -0.26 -10.83 9.54
CA PHE A 118 0.24 -11.96 10.30
C PHE A 118 1.52 -11.61 11.06
N HIS A 119 2.49 -10.98 10.40
CA HIS A 119 3.71 -10.51 11.06
C HIS A 119 3.43 -9.52 12.19
N GLU A 120 2.52 -8.57 11.98
CA GLU A 120 2.15 -7.57 12.98
C GLU A 120 1.56 -8.22 14.24
N ASP A 121 0.67 -9.19 14.06
CA ASP A 121 -0.04 -9.80 15.18
C ASP A 121 0.76 -10.90 15.90
N TYR A 122 1.69 -11.57 15.21
CA TYR A 122 2.53 -12.64 15.76
C TYR A 122 3.99 -12.21 15.93
N ALA A 123 4.26 -10.90 16.00
CA ALA A 123 5.61 -10.34 16.03
C ALA A 123 6.49 -10.93 17.15
N ASP A 124 5.90 -11.21 18.32
CA ASP A 124 6.61 -11.77 19.48
C ASP A 124 6.90 -13.28 19.35
N GLU A 125 6.18 -13.98 18.46
CA GLU A 125 6.30 -15.43 18.21
C GLU A 125 7.16 -15.74 16.98
N ILE A 126 7.36 -14.76 16.10
CA ILE A 126 8.17 -14.89 14.90
C ILE A 126 9.64 -14.63 15.22
N VAL A 127 10.49 -15.61 14.89
CA VAL A 127 11.93 -15.55 15.12
C VAL A 127 12.65 -15.23 13.81
N THR A 128 13.61 -14.31 13.84
CA THR A 128 14.52 -14.08 12.71
C THR A 128 15.49 -15.26 12.59
N GLU A 129 15.19 -16.18 11.69
CA GLU A 129 16.00 -17.34 11.37
C GLU A 129 15.99 -17.57 9.87
N SER A 130 17.18 -17.67 9.27
CA SER A 130 17.33 -17.88 7.83
C SER A 130 17.64 -19.32 7.50
N GLY A 131 17.04 -19.81 6.42
CA GLY A 131 17.29 -21.14 5.91
C GLY A 131 16.79 -21.32 4.49
N GLU A 132 16.92 -22.54 4.00
CA GLU A 132 16.51 -22.92 2.64
C GLU A 132 15.72 -24.22 2.69
N LEU A 133 14.72 -24.36 1.82
CA LEU A 133 13.98 -25.60 1.69
C LEU A 133 14.92 -26.73 1.25
N LYS A 134 14.77 -27.91 1.87
CA LYS A 134 15.67 -29.06 1.61
C LYS A 134 15.56 -29.56 0.17
N ASN A 135 16.69 -29.87 -0.46
CA ASN A 135 16.79 -30.39 -1.83
C ASN A 135 15.95 -31.65 -2.13
N GLN A 136 15.51 -32.40 -1.11
CA GLN A 136 14.58 -33.53 -1.29
C GLN A 136 13.22 -33.13 -1.86
N TYR A 137 12.87 -31.84 -1.83
CA TYR A 137 11.66 -31.28 -2.43
C TYR A 137 11.87 -30.74 -3.85
N LYS A 138 13.09 -30.86 -4.40
CA LYS A 138 13.36 -30.54 -5.80
C LYS A 138 12.46 -31.36 -6.72
N ASN A 139 11.92 -30.70 -7.75
CA ASN A 139 10.95 -31.20 -8.71
C ASN A 139 9.58 -31.59 -8.13
N LYS A 140 9.28 -31.26 -6.87
CA LYS A 140 7.97 -31.45 -6.25
C LYS A 140 7.15 -30.17 -6.30
N GLU A 141 5.83 -30.35 -6.28
CA GLU A 141 4.89 -29.26 -6.02
C GLU A 141 4.86 -28.95 -4.52
N ILE A 142 4.94 -27.67 -4.19
CA ILE A 142 4.85 -27.17 -2.82
C ILE A 142 3.80 -26.08 -2.73
N TYR A 143 3.31 -25.86 -1.51
CA TYR A 143 2.29 -24.87 -1.21
C TYR A 143 2.92 -23.62 -0.62
N LEU A 144 2.65 -22.48 -1.27
CA LEU A 144 3.01 -21.14 -0.80
C LEU A 144 1.76 -20.45 -0.26
N TRP A 145 1.68 -20.35 1.04
CA TRP A 145 0.54 -19.84 1.78
C TRP A 145 0.63 -18.32 1.93
N LYS A 146 -0.52 -17.64 1.95
CA LYS A 146 -0.54 -16.20 2.25
C LYS A 146 -0.02 -15.90 3.66
N TYR A 147 -0.31 -16.80 4.61
CA TYR A 147 0.16 -16.81 5.99
C TYR A 147 -0.14 -18.20 6.61
N PRO A 148 0.49 -18.61 7.72
CA PRO A 148 0.17 -19.84 8.42
C PRO A 148 -1.32 -19.89 8.81
N GLY A 149 -2.04 -20.92 8.35
CA GLY A 149 -3.49 -21.08 8.60
C GLY A 149 -4.41 -20.46 7.54
N SER A 150 -3.86 -19.81 6.51
CA SER A 150 -4.62 -19.28 5.37
C SER A 150 -5.25 -20.41 4.55
N GLU A 151 -6.48 -20.24 4.07
CA GLU A 151 -7.07 -21.10 3.02
C GLU A 151 -6.60 -20.71 1.61
N GLU A 152 -6.04 -19.49 1.46
CA GLU A 152 -5.48 -18.99 0.21
C GLU A 152 -4.00 -19.39 0.08
N PHE A 153 -3.65 -20.05 -1.02
CA PHE A 153 -2.30 -20.50 -1.35
C PHE A 153 -2.04 -20.51 -2.87
N ASN A 154 -0.76 -20.56 -3.24
CA ASN A 154 -0.29 -20.85 -4.59
C ASN A 154 0.44 -22.19 -4.59
N ILE A 155 0.35 -22.93 -5.70
CA ILE A 155 1.13 -24.15 -5.92
C ILE A 155 2.26 -23.81 -6.88
N ILE A 156 3.48 -24.15 -6.52
CA ILE A 156 4.64 -24.01 -7.40
C ILE A 156 5.39 -25.33 -7.48
N LYS A 157 6.00 -25.59 -8.63
CA LYS A 157 6.99 -26.66 -8.76
C LYS A 157 8.38 -26.09 -8.48
N VAL A 158 9.08 -26.65 -7.50
CA VAL A 158 10.45 -26.24 -7.20
C VAL A 158 11.39 -26.90 -8.19
N GLU A 159 12.24 -26.14 -8.85
CA GLU A 159 13.20 -26.67 -9.83
C GLU A 159 14.64 -26.50 -9.32
N ASP A 160 15.42 -25.61 -9.92
CA ASP A 160 16.86 -25.49 -9.63
C ASP A 160 17.18 -24.57 -8.45
N PHE A 161 16.29 -23.64 -8.11
CA PHE A 161 16.47 -22.71 -7.01
C PHE A 161 15.48 -23.06 -5.91
N MET A 162 15.98 -23.43 -4.74
CA MET A 162 15.12 -23.74 -3.61
C MET A 162 14.63 -22.43 -2.95
N PRO A 163 13.38 -22.36 -2.46
CA PRO A 163 12.94 -21.20 -1.69
C PRO A 163 13.77 -21.02 -0.42
N SER A 164 14.26 -19.80 -0.20
CA SER A 164 14.90 -19.39 1.05
C SER A 164 13.91 -18.60 1.90
N TYR A 165 14.02 -18.78 3.22
CA TYR A 165 13.24 -18.07 4.22
C TYR A 165 14.16 -17.33 5.19
N ASN A 166 13.65 -16.32 5.86
CA ASN A 166 14.42 -15.44 6.75
C ASN A 166 13.76 -15.19 8.11
N SER A 167 12.51 -15.62 8.29
CA SER A 167 11.84 -15.70 9.57
C SER A 167 11.08 -17.01 9.69
N VAL A 168 10.90 -17.44 10.94
CA VAL A 168 10.27 -18.71 11.28
C VAL A 168 9.17 -18.47 12.32
N TYR A 169 8.07 -19.18 12.17
CA TYR A 169 6.94 -19.24 13.11
C TYR A 169 6.63 -20.70 13.44
N LEU A 170 6.32 -20.99 14.71
CA LEU A 170 5.80 -22.30 15.12
C LEU A 170 4.29 -22.15 15.34
N ASP A 171 3.50 -22.98 14.66
CA ASP A 171 2.06 -22.97 14.87
C ASP A 171 1.62 -23.78 16.11
N GLU A 172 0.31 -23.79 16.37
CA GLU A 172 -0.28 -24.46 17.54
C GLU A 172 0.00 -25.98 17.61
N GLU A 173 0.33 -26.61 16.48
CA GLU A 173 0.72 -28.02 16.41
C GLU A 173 2.25 -28.22 16.36
N ASN A 174 3.02 -27.16 16.61
CA ASN A 174 4.47 -27.09 16.53
C ASN A 174 5.04 -27.37 15.13
N ARG A 175 4.27 -27.10 14.07
CA ARG A 175 4.81 -27.11 12.71
C ARG A 175 5.61 -25.85 12.47
N CYS A 176 6.75 -26.02 11.82
CA CYS A 176 7.67 -24.95 11.47
C CYS A 176 7.27 -24.30 10.14
N TRP A 177 7.02 -23.00 10.18
CA TRP A 177 6.65 -22.18 9.03
C TRP A 177 7.77 -21.20 8.71
N GLY A 178 8.27 -21.19 7.48
CA GLY A 178 9.25 -20.22 7.00
C GLY A 178 8.60 -19.12 6.17
N ASN A 179 8.92 -17.86 6.44
CA ASN A 179 8.52 -16.75 5.58
C ASN A 179 9.53 -16.53 4.45
N ILE A 180 9.02 -16.46 3.23
CA ILE A 180 9.75 -16.21 2.00
C ILE A 180 9.43 -14.78 1.55
N ASN A 181 10.38 -13.86 1.75
CA ASN A 181 10.25 -12.48 1.29
C ASN A 181 10.04 -12.37 -0.23
N TYR A 182 10.82 -13.14 -1.00
CA TYR A 182 10.73 -13.14 -2.46
C TYR A 182 11.16 -14.47 -3.05
N TYR A 183 10.33 -15.02 -3.94
CA TYR A 183 10.66 -16.18 -4.77
C TYR A 183 9.92 -16.11 -6.10
N PHE A 184 10.64 -15.82 -7.19
CA PHE A 184 10.12 -15.75 -8.57
C PHE A 184 8.76 -15.02 -8.73
N GLY A 185 8.62 -13.86 -8.08
CA GLY A 185 7.40 -13.04 -8.17
C GLY A 185 6.40 -13.27 -7.03
N PHE A 186 6.52 -14.34 -6.26
CA PHE A 186 5.82 -14.48 -4.98
C PHE A 186 6.54 -13.64 -3.93
N ARG A 187 5.81 -12.78 -3.22
CA ARG A 187 6.33 -11.87 -2.20
C ARG A 187 5.62 -12.13 -0.88
N ASP A 188 6.39 -12.09 0.20
CA ASP A 188 5.91 -12.23 1.57
C ASP A 188 4.96 -13.42 1.77
N VAL A 189 5.33 -14.59 1.24
CA VAL A 189 4.54 -15.83 1.36
C VAL A 189 5.16 -16.76 2.39
N TRP A 190 4.41 -17.76 2.84
CA TRP A 190 4.84 -18.70 3.85
C TRP A 190 4.86 -20.13 3.32
N ILE A 191 5.78 -20.94 3.84
CA ILE A 191 5.88 -22.38 3.56
C ILE A 191 5.90 -23.16 4.87
N CYS A 192 5.13 -24.24 4.96
CA CYS A 192 5.29 -25.21 6.03
C CYS A 192 6.57 -26.03 5.75
N ILE A 193 7.64 -25.79 6.50
CA ILE A 193 8.96 -26.40 6.28
C ILE A 193 8.92 -27.91 6.54
N ASP A 194 8.12 -28.33 7.53
CA ASP A 194 8.00 -29.74 7.90
C ASP A 194 7.22 -30.55 6.86
N GLN A 195 6.18 -29.93 6.27
CA GLN A 195 5.20 -30.55 5.38
C GLN A 195 4.89 -29.64 4.16
N PRO A 196 5.88 -29.32 3.31
CA PRO A 196 5.71 -28.31 2.25
C PRO A 196 4.82 -28.76 1.09
N THR A 197 4.52 -30.05 1.00
CA THR A 197 3.70 -30.68 -0.06
C THR A 197 2.25 -30.91 0.37
N ASP A 198 1.91 -30.59 1.61
CA ASP A 198 0.62 -30.94 2.19
C ASP A 198 -0.37 -29.79 1.98
N ASP A 199 -1.61 -30.14 1.63
CA ASP A 199 -2.68 -29.20 1.36
C ASP A 199 -3.37 -28.71 2.64
N PHE A 200 -4.34 -27.82 2.49
CA PHE A 200 -5.03 -27.21 3.63
C PHE A 200 -5.74 -28.26 4.49
N ASN A 201 -6.42 -29.22 3.87
CA ASN A 201 -7.18 -30.24 4.60
C ASN A 201 -6.26 -31.20 5.37
N THR A 202 -5.04 -31.39 4.89
CA THR A 202 -4.02 -32.21 5.55
C THR A 202 -3.39 -31.47 6.72
N LEU A 203 -3.03 -30.19 6.54
CA LEU A 203 -2.43 -29.36 7.58
C LEU A 203 -3.43 -28.92 8.66
N TYR A 204 -4.68 -28.68 8.27
CA TYR A 204 -5.74 -28.13 9.11
C TYR A 204 -7.04 -28.96 9.00
N PRO A 205 -7.03 -30.25 9.40
CA PRO A 205 -8.19 -31.13 9.26
C PRO A 205 -9.41 -30.68 10.08
N SER A 206 -9.19 -29.86 11.11
CA SER A 206 -10.25 -29.27 11.95
C SER A 206 -10.69 -27.87 11.49
N GLY A 207 -10.18 -27.39 10.35
CA GLY A 207 -10.35 -26.02 9.88
C GLY A 207 -9.20 -25.10 10.30
N SER A 208 -9.21 -23.88 9.76
CA SER A 208 -8.18 -22.87 10.03
C SER A 208 -8.13 -22.51 11.53
N PRO A 209 -6.94 -22.19 12.08
CA PRO A 209 -6.83 -21.71 13.44
C PRO A 209 -7.74 -20.50 13.62
N GLN A 210 -8.70 -20.59 14.55
CA GLN A 210 -9.59 -19.50 14.87
C GLN A 210 -8.76 -18.42 15.57
N LYS A 211 -8.41 -17.36 14.85
CA LYS A 211 -7.91 -16.15 15.51
C LYS A 211 -9.05 -15.46 16.24
N ASN A 212 -8.75 -14.85 17.39
CA ASN A 212 -9.60 -13.87 18.08
C ASN A 212 -9.81 -12.58 17.24
N THR A 213 -10.23 -12.69 15.97
CA THR A 213 -10.76 -11.58 15.18
C THR A 213 -12.00 -10.96 15.84
N MET A 214 -12.59 -11.67 16.81
CA MET A 214 -13.72 -11.23 17.64
C MET A 214 -13.46 -9.99 18.51
N GLN A 215 -12.23 -9.51 18.70
CA GLN A 215 -12.01 -8.26 19.44
C GLN A 215 -11.95 -7.01 18.58
N LYS A 216 -11.95 -7.14 17.24
CA LYS A 216 -12.17 -6.01 16.33
C LYS A 216 -13.55 -6.05 15.67
N ASP A 217 -14.10 -7.25 15.46
CA ASP A 217 -15.43 -7.43 14.86
C ASP A 217 -16.61 -7.10 15.81
N ASN A 218 -16.41 -7.19 17.13
CA ASN A 218 -17.48 -6.92 18.10
C ASN A 218 -17.60 -5.45 18.53
N ASP A 219 -16.63 -4.59 18.19
CA ASP A 219 -16.79 -3.13 18.32
C ASP A 219 -17.36 -2.49 17.04
N ILE A 220 -17.50 -3.26 15.95
CA ILE A 220 -18.08 -2.81 14.68
C ILE A 220 -19.38 -3.59 14.39
N LYS A 221 -20.25 -3.71 15.40
CA LYS A 221 -21.66 -3.98 15.15
C LYS A 221 -22.54 -2.89 15.73
N SER A 222 -23.07 -2.11 14.79
CA SER A 222 -24.29 -1.30 14.90
C SER A 222 -24.15 0.09 15.52
N GLU A 223 -23.64 1.03 14.71
CA GLU A 223 -24.36 2.29 14.50
C GLU A 223 -24.61 2.49 13.00
N SER A 224 -25.50 1.67 12.45
CA SER A 224 -26.28 2.08 11.28
C SER A 224 -27.36 3.05 11.75
N THR A 225 -26.96 4.27 12.13
CA THR A 225 -27.90 5.36 12.36
C THR A 225 -27.27 6.70 11.98
N SER A 226 -27.93 7.36 11.03
CA SER A 226 -27.84 8.79 10.71
C SER A 226 -26.60 9.27 9.94
N THR A 227 -26.84 9.71 8.70
CA THR A 227 -26.25 10.92 8.10
C THR A 227 -24.77 11.21 8.38
N ALA A 228 -23.90 10.21 8.36
CA ALA A 228 -22.46 10.44 8.47
C ALA A 228 -22.04 11.27 7.26
N LYS A 229 -21.61 12.51 7.51
CA LYS A 229 -21.14 13.43 6.49
C LYS A 229 -20.00 12.74 5.73
N ARG A 230 -20.20 12.47 4.44
CA ARG A 230 -19.18 11.83 3.59
C ARG A 230 -17.87 12.61 3.66
N ILE A 231 -16.76 11.88 3.70
CA ILE A 231 -15.44 12.44 3.45
C ILE A 231 -15.41 12.91 1.99
N VAL A 232 -15.10 14.18 1.80
CA VAL A 232 -15.01 14.83 0.49
C VAL A 232 -13.70 15.61 0.44
N PRO A 233 -12.97 15.55 -0.69
CA PRO A 233 -11.79 16.39 -0.91
C PRO A 233 -12.05 17.87 -0.63
N LYS A 234 -11.14 18.52 0.08
CA LYS A 234 -11.18 19.98 0.26
C LYS A 234 -10.37 20.63 -0.85
N GLN A 235 -10.99 21.52 -1.60
CA GLN A 235 -10.29 22.26 -2.65
C GLN A 235 -9.16 23.10 -2.07
N ASN A 236 -7.99 22.98 -2.69
CA ASN A 236 -6.86 23.86 -2.42
C ASN A 236 -7.17 25.27 -2.94
N THR A 237 -7.83 26.05 -2.09
CA THR A 237 -8.38 27.37 -2.43
C THR A 237 -7.28 28.36 -2.80
N ALA A 238 -6.08 28.22 -2.22
CA ALA A 238 -4.92 29.05 -2.56
C ALA A 238 -4.49 28.83 -4.01
N MET A 239 -4.41 27.57 -4.45
CA MET A 239 -4.10 27.24 -5.84
C MET A 239 -5.18 27.78 -6.78
N VAL A 240 -6.47 27.60 -6.46
CA VAL A 240 -7.58 28.12 -7.26
C VAL A 240 -7.50 29.65 -7.41
N ILE A 241 -7.28 30.38 -6.32
CA ILE A 241 -7.15 31.85 -6.34
C ILE A 241 -5.96 32.26 -7.21
N LEU A 242 -4.81 31.60 -7.06
CA LEU A 242 -3.62 31.89 -7.87
C LEU A 242 -3.91 31.70 -9.37
N THR A 243 -4.57 30.61 -9.76
CA THR A 243 -4.94 30.34 -11.15
C THR A 243 -5.87 31.42 -11.70
N VAL A 244 -6.87 31.86 -10.92
CA VAL A 244 -7.78 32.94 -11.31
C VAL A 244 -7.02 34.26 -11.52
N ILE A 245 -6.09 34.60 -10.61
CA ILE A 245 -5.28 35.81 -10.73
C ILE A 245 -4.41 35.76 -12.00
N LEU A 246 -3.76 34.63 -12.28
CA LEU A 246 -2.94 34.46 -13.47
C LEU A 246 -3.76 34.59 -14.76
N VAL A 247 -4.94 33.96 -14.83
CA VAL A 247 -5.85 34.10 -15.99
C VAL A 247 -6.30 35.55 -16.17
N LEU A 248 -6.68 36.24 -15.08
CA LEU A 248 -7.05 37.66 -15.15
C LEU A 248 -5.88 38.54 -15.62
N ALA A 249 -4.66 38.27 -15.16
CA ALA A 249 -3.47 38.99 -15.61
C ALA A 249 -3.22 38.79 -17.12
N VAL A 250 -3.34 37.55 -17.62
CA VAL A 250 -3.22 37.26 -19.06
C VAL A 250 -4.33 37.94 -19.87
N MET A 251 -5.57 37.92 -19.38
CA MET A 251 -6.68 38.61 -20.05
C MET A 251 -6.48 40.12 -20.10
N LEU A 252 -6.04 40.74 -19.00
CA LEU A 252 -5.77 42.18 -18.93
C LEU A 252 -4.59 42.61 -19.80
N THR A 253 -3.50 41.84 -19.83
CA THR A 253 -2.36 42.10 -20.71
C THR A 253 -2.76 41.99 -22.19
N THR A 254 -3.55 40.98 -22.54
CA THR A 254 -4.05 40.77 -23.90
C THR A 254 -4.99 41.91 -24.33
N ALA A 255 -5.94 42.31 -23.47
CA ALA A 255 -6.82 43.44 -23.73
C ALA A 255 -6.04 44.76 -23.86
N GLY A 256 -5.03 44.99 -23.01
CA GLY A 256 -4.15 46.15 -23.08
C GLY A 256 -3.34 46.22 -24.38
N LEU A 257 -2.81 45.08 -24.85
CA LEU A 257 -2.13 44.98 -26.14
C LEU A 257 -3.08 45.31 -27.30
N LEU A 258 -4.27 44.72 -27.32
CA LEU A 258 -5.28 44.99 -28.35
C LEU A 258 -5.70 46.48 -28.40
N LEU A 259 -5.89 47.10 -27.23
CA LEU A 259 -6.20 48.53 -27.15
C LEU A 259 -5.04 49.40 -27.63
N LYS A 260 -3.79 49.04 -27.33
CA LYS A 260 -2.60 49.74 -27.81
C LYS A 260 -2.45 49.63 -29.32
N PHE A 261 -2.71 48.46 -29.91
CA PHE A 261 -2.70 48.27 -31.36
C PHE A 261 -3.79 49.09 -32.05
N LYS A 262 -5.02 49.08 -31.52
CA LYS A 262 -6.14 49.85 -32.07
C LYS A 262 -5.93 51.37 -32.01
N ARG A 263 -5.10 51.86 -31.08
CA ARG A 263 -4.82 53.30 -30.92
C ARG A 263 -3.66 53.80 -31.79
N ASN A 264 -2.94 52.88 -32.42
CA ASN A 264 -1.82 53.15 -33.33
C ASN A 264 -2.19 52.98 -34.82
N GLU A 265 -3.45 52.64 -35.12
CA GLU A 265 -4.10 52.79 -36.44
C GLU A 265 -4.86 54.13 -36.50
#